data_AF-A0A1Y3WP94-F1
#
_entry.id   AF-A0A1Y3WP94-F1
#
_cell.length_a   1.000
_cell.length_b   1.000
_cell.length_c   1.000
_cell.angle_alpha   90.00
_cell.angle_beta   90.00
_cell.angle_gamma   90.00
#
_symmetry.space_group_name_H-M   'P 1'
#
loop_
_entity.id
_entity.type
_entity.pdbx_description
1 polymer ?
#
loop_
_entity_poly.entity_id
_entity_poly.type
_entity_poly.pdbx_seq_one_letter_code
_entity_poly.pdbx_strand_id
1 'polypeptide(L)'
;MADMEIYVDGMVSMQIRNLNALLESVRTSIVEKYDPKEDNTLRTLKAAQIDEDEYFARVVSNNVEQILIDLKQQHSKDTSSASADSPAAAFKESLEEISQVKGSKVEKLMMLFCKQNQINYSKLTDNEKHWLVEICKKSNLLKGGASQRGKRAKK
;
A
#
# COMPACT_ATOMS: atom_id res chain seq x y z
N MET A 1 -14.11 19.74 -2.50
CA MET A 1 -15.28 20.03 -1.65
C MET A 1 -16.51 20.52 -2.45
N ALA A 2 -16.36 21.38 -3.46
CA ALA A 2 -17.50 21.84 -4.29
C ALA A 2 -18.36 20.68 -4.87
N ASP A 3 -17.76 19.54 -5.22
CA ASP A 3 -18.49 18.39 -5.79
C ASP A 3 -19.47 17.72 -4.81
N MET A 4 -19.20 17.77 -3.50
CA MET A 4 -20.11 17.23 -2.48
C MET A 4 -21.23 18.22 -2.16
N GLU A 5 -20.92 19.52 -2.17
CA GLU A 5 -21.92 20.60 -2.00
C GLU A 5 -22.97 20.56 -3.11
N ILE A 6 -22.54 20.29 -4.36
CA ILE A 6 -23.43 20.05 -5.50
C ILE A 6 -24.45 18.92 -5.25
N TYR A 7 -24.05 17.85 -4.54
CA TYR A 7 -24.95 16.76 -4.15
C TYR A 7 -25.91 17.17 -3.03
N VAL A 8 -25.42 17.88 -2.02
CA VAL A 8 -26.19 18.24 -0.82
C VAL A 8 -27.24 19.31 -1.11
N ASP A 9 -26.90 20.32 -1.91
CA ASP A 9 -27.78 21.47 -2.16
C ASP A 9 -28.98 21.14 -3.06
N GLY A 10 -28.95 19.98 -3.74
CA GLY A 10 -30.04 19.49 -4.59
C GLY A 10 -30.33 20.33 -5.84
N MET A 11 -29.56 21.42 -6.07
CA MET A 11 -29.73 22.27 -7.24
C MET A 11 -29.48 21.48 -8.53
N VAL A 12 -28.46 20.62 -8.56
CA VAL A 12 -28.17 19.78 -9.73
C VAL A 12 -29.22 18.69 -9.90
N SER A 13 -29.71 18.08 -8.82
CA SER A 13 -30.86 17.15 -8.87
C SER A 13 -32.08 17.79 -9.55
N MET A 14 -32.41 19.03 -9.18
CA MET A 14 -33.51 19.77 -9.79
C MET A 14 -33.27 19.98 -11.28
N GLN A 15 -32.06 20.36 -11.69
CA GLN A 15 -31.73 20.58 -13.11
C GLN A 15 -31.76 19.28 -13.92
N ILE A 16 -31.23 18.17 -13.39
CA ILE A 16 -31.28 16.85 -14.02
C ILE A 16 -32.73 16.41 -14.25
N ARG A 17 -33.59 16.54 -13.22
CA ARG A 17 -35.02 16.20 -13.34
C ARG A 17 -35.74 17.07 -14.37
N ASN A 18 -35.46 18.37 -14.39
CA ASN A 18 -36.02 19.28 -15.39
C ASN A 18 -35.62 18.88 -16.81
N LEU A 19 -34.34 18.58 -17.03
CA LEU A 19 -33.82 18.13 -18.34
C LEU A 19 -34.46 16.80 -18.77
N ASN A 20 -34.52 15.82 -17.86
CA ASN A 20 -35.14 14.52 -18.15
C ASN A 20 -36.64 14.67 -18.48
N ALA A 21 -37.35 15.54 -17.76
CA ALA A 21 -38.76 15.83 -18.03
C ALA A 21 -38.97 16.50 -19.39
N LEU A 22 -38.07 17.43 -19.77
CA LEU A 22 -38.11 18.06 -21.10
C LEU A 22 -37.85 17.03 -22.22
N LEU A 23 -36.84 16.17 -22.06
CA LEU A 23 -36.53 15.11 -23.01
C LEU A 23 -37.71 14.15 -23.18
N GLU A 24 -38.34 13.75 -22.07
CA GLU A 24 -39.50 12.86 -22.10
C GLU A 24 -40.74 13.53 -22.72
N SER A 25 -40.95 14.83 -22.47
CA SER A 25 -42.02 15.61 -23.10
C SER A 25 -41.84 15.71 -24.62
N VAL A 26 -40.62 15.97 -25.09
CA VAL A 26 -40.30 15.97 -26.53
C VAL A 26 -40.51 14.58 -27.13
N ARG A 27 -40.03 13.53 -26.46
CA ARG A 27 -40.21 12.13 -26.89
C ARG A 27 -41.70 11.78 -27.03
N THR A 28 -42.50 12.12 -26.02
CA THR A 28 -43.95 11.88 -26.00
C THR A 28 -44.66 12.65 -27.11
N SER A 29 -44.30 13.92 -27.31
CA SER A 29 -44.87 14.76 -28.38
C SER A 29 -44.59 14.20 -29.79
N ILE A 30 -43.43 13.59 -30.00
CA ILE A 30 -43.09 12.93 -31.28
C ILE A 30 -43.95 11.66 -31.45
N VAL A 31 -44.07 10.86 -30.40
CA VAL A 31 -44.88 9.63 -30.42
C VAL A 31 -46.34 9.94 -30.74
N GLU A 32 -46.93 10.93 -30.07
CA GLU A 32 -48.34 11.32 -30.25
C GLU A 32 -48.64 11.87 -31.65
N LYS A 33 -47.72 12.67 -32.22
CA LYS A 33 -47.97 13.34 -33.51
C LYS A 33 -47.76 12.44 -34.72
N TYR A 34 -46.86 11.46 -34.62
CA TYR A 34 -46.39 10.72 -35.79
C TYR A 34 -46.67 9.21 -35.72
N ASP A 35 -47.16 8.70 -34.58
CA ASP A 35 -47.24 7.25 -34.24
C ASP A 35 -46.04 6.44 -34.78
N PRO A 36 -44.80 6.93 -34.58
CA PRO A 36 -43.64 6.26 -35.13
C PRO A 36 -43.38 4.98 -34.33
N LYS A 37 -43.07 3.89 -35.04
CA LYS A 37 -42.43 2.73 -34.40
C LYS A 37 -41.12 3.19 -33.75
N GLU A 38 -40.74 2.52 -32.67
CA GLU A 38 -39.48 2.76 -31.95
C GLU A 38 -38.29 2.83 -32.93
N ASP A 39 -37.81 4.04 -33.20
CA ASP A 39 -36.74 4.34 -34.14
C ASP A 39 -35.47 4.82 -33.41
N ASN A 40 -34.39 5.05 -34.16
CA ASN A 40 -33.13 5.51 -33.57
C ASN A 40 -33.27 6.88 -32.88
N THR A 41 -34.20 7.73 -33.31
CA THR A 41 -34.37 9.07 -32.72
C THR A 41 -35.00 8.99 -31.32
N LEU A 42 -36.06 8.19 -31.16
CA LEU A 42 -36.69 7.93 -29.86
C LEU A 42 -35.73 7.24 -28.88
N ARG A 43 -34.93 6.29 -29.35
CA ARG A 43 -33.88 5.65 -28.54
C ARG A 43 -32.83 6.63 -28.09
N THR A 44 -32.42 7.55 -28.96
CA THR A 44 -31.43 8.58 -28.63
C THR A 44 -31.97 9.52 -27.55
N LEU A 45 -33.24 9.94 -27.64
CA LEU A 45 -33.86 10.79 -26.61
C LEU A 45 -33.94 10.09 -25.25
N LYS A 46 -34.24 8.78 -25.24
CA LYS A 46 -34.24 7.99 -24.00
C LYS A 46 -32.84 7.81 -23.42
N ALA A 47 -31.85 7.53 -24.27
CA ALA A 47 -30.45 7.38 -23.85
C ALA A 47 -29.80 8.70 -23.42
N ALA A 48 -30.34 9.85 -23.82
CA ALA A 48 -29.88 11.18 -23.41
C ALA A 48 -30.34 11.56 -21.99
N GLN A 49 -31.27 10.81 -21.39
CA GLN A 49 -31.66 11.03 -20.01
C GLN A 49 -30.50 10.72 -19.07
N ILE A 50 -30.31 11.59 -18.08
CA ILE A 50 -29.23 11.47 -17.10
C ILE A 50 -29.76 10.66 -15.92
N ASP A 51 -29.08 9.56 -15.59
CA ASP A 51 -29.29 8.85 -14.34
C ASP A 51 -28.69 9.68 -13.18
N GLU A 52 -29.56 10.12 -12.28
CA GLU A 52 -29.20 10.99 -11.17
C GLU A 52 -28.21 10.30 -10.21
N ASP A 53 -28.43 9.02 -9.92
CA ASP A 53 -27.62 8.25 -8.99
C ASP A 53 -26.23 7.97 -9.57
N GLU A 54 -26.15 7.60 -10.85
CA GLU A 54 -24.87 7.38 -11.54
C GLU A 54 -24.04 8.68 -11.63
N TYR A 55 -24.69 9.79 -11.96
CA TYR A 55 -24.05 11.10 -12.01
C TYR A 55 -23.40 11.44 -10.65
N PHE A 56 -24.16 11.36 -9.57
CA PHE A 56 -23.66 11.71 -8.24
C PHE A 56 -22.64 10.71 -7.71
N ALA A 57 -22.81 9.41 -7.97
CA ALA A 57 -21.82 8.41 -7.61
C ALA A 57 -20.46 8.77 -8.19
N ARG A 58 -20.40 9.20 -9.45
CA ARG A 58 -19.14 9.59 -10.10
C ARG A 58 -18.55 10.89 -9.55
N VAL A 59 -19.39 11.91 -9.36
CA VAL A 59 -18.98 13.23 -8.87
C VAL A 59 -18.44 13.15 -7.44
N VAL A 60 -19.14 12.42 -6.56
CA VAL A 60 -18.74 12.25 -5.15
C VAL A 60 -17.53 11.34 -5.01
N SER A 61 -17.47 10.22 -5.75
CA SER A 61 -16.38 9.24 -5.62
C SER A 61 -15.01 9.85 -5.86
N ASN A 62 -14.88 10.71 -6.87
CA ASN A 62 -13.61 11.38 -7.16
C ASN A 62 -13.12 12.23 -5.98
N ASN A 63 -14.02 12.95 -5.30
CA ASN A 63 -13.66 13.82 -4.17
C ASN A 63 -13.29 12.98 -2.94
N VAL A 64 -14.06 11.92 -2.67
CA VAL A 64 -13.79 10.99 -1.57
C VAL A 64 -12.45 10.27 -1.78
N GLU A 65 -12.14 9.84 -3.00
CA GLU A 65 -10.87 9.18 -3.31
C GLU A 65 -9.68 10.10 -3.05
N GLN A 66 -9.77 11.38 -3.45
CA GLN A 66 -8.72 12.37 -3.15
C GLN A 66 -8.54 12.56 -1.64
N ILE A 67 -9.63 12.71 -0.88
CA ILE A 67 -9.58 12.83 0.59
C ILE A 67 -8.91 11.60 1.21
N LEU A 68 -9.24 10.39 0.74
CA LEU A 68 -8.62 9.15 1.25
C LEU A 68 -7.13 9.09 0.93
N ILE A 69 -6.70 9.52 -0.26
CA ILE A 69 -5.29 9.60 -0.63
C ILE A 69 -4.55 10.59 0.26
N ASP A 70 -5.11 11.79 0.46
CA ASP A 70 -4.52 12.83 1.30
C ASP A 70 -4.39 12.38 2.76
N LEU A 71 -5.43 11.75 3.31
CA LEU A 71 -5.39 11.16 4.65
C LEU A 71 -4.30 10.10 4.75
N LYS A 72 -4.23 9.19 3.77
CA LYS A 72 -3.18 8.16 3.74
C LYS A 72 -1.78 8.76 3.71
N GLN A 73 -1.58 9.83 2.93
CA GLN A 73 -0.28 10.51 2.87
C GLN A 73 0.05 11.22 4.17
N GLN A 74 -0.90 11.94 4.77
CA GLN A 74 -0.70 12.65 6.03
C GLN A 74 -0.39 11.68 7.17
N HIS A 75 -1.09 10.55 7.23
CA HIS A 75 -0.90 9.51 8.26
C HIS A 75 0.24 8.54 7.97
N SER A 76 0.88 8.60 6.79
CA SER A 76 1.99 7.69 6.43
C SER A 76 3.21 7.78 7.35
N LYS A 77 3.35 8.89 8.09
CA LYS A 77 4.47 9.14 9.02
C LYS A 77 4.10 8.91 10.49
N ASP A 78 2.85 8.56 10.78
CA ASP A 78 2.44 8.28 12.15
C ASP A 78 3.15 7.04 12.68
N THR A 79 3.55 7.08 13.95
CA THR A 79 4.26 5.99 14.63
C THR A 79 3.43 4.71 14.79
N SER A 80 2.10 4.80 14.59
CA SER A 80 1.18 3.66 14.52
C SER A 80 0.99 3.10 13.12
N SER A 81 1.45 3.81 12.08
CA SER A 81 1.45 3.32 10.70
C SER A 81 2.55 2.28 10.51
N ALA A 82 2.24 1.23 9.74
CA ALA A 82 3.22 0.19 9.44
C ALA A 82 4.47 0.82 8.78
N SER A 83 5.66 0.53 9.30
CA SER A 83 6.91 1.05 8.75
C SER A 83 7.01 0.70 7.27
N ALA A 84 7.25 1.70 6.42
CA ALA A 84 7.52 1.46 5.00
C ALA A 84 8.79 0.61 4.81
N ASP A 85 9.69 0.62 5.80
CA ASP A 85 10.86 -0.22 5.84
C ASP A 85 10.44 -1.68 6.07
N SER A 86 10.67 -2.51 5.06
CA SER A 86 10.57 -3.94 5.20
C SER A 86 11.57 -4.38 6.28
N PRO A 87 11.14 -5.07 7.36
CA PRO A 87 12.06 -5.62 8.34
C PRO A 87 13.14 -6.50 7.72
N ALA A 88 12.83 -7.14 6.59
CA ALA A 88 13.78 -7.92 5.81
C ALA A 88 14.82 -7.07 5.06
N ALA A 89 14.48 -5.87 4.59
CA ALA A 89 15.41 -4.94 3.94
C ALA A 89 16.41 -4.39 4.96
N ALA A 90 15.93 -3.91 6.12
CA ALA A 90 16.79 -3.44 7.21
C ALA A 90 17.73 -4.55 7.74
N PHE A 91 17.24 -5.79 7.78
CA PHE A 91 18.07 -6.95 8.16
C PHE A 91 19.14 -7.26 7.12
N LYS A 92 18.83 -7.17 5.82
CA LYS A 92 19.81 -7.35 4.73
C LYS A 92 20.90 -6.29 4.75
N GLU A 93 20.54 -5.02 4.88
CA GLU A 93 21.50 -3.91 5.00
C GLU A 93 22.42 -4.11 6.22
N SER A 94 21.84 -4.53 7.35
CA SER A 94 22.61 -4.89 8.53
C SER A 94 23.60 -6.05 8.30
N LEU A 95 23.24 -7.05 7.51
CA LEU A 95 24.16 -8.12 7.12
C LEU A 95 25.28 -7.61 6.20
N GLU A 96 24.97 -6.73 5.26
CA GLU A 96 25.95 -6.13 4.35
C GLU A 96 26.97 -5.28 5.12
N GLU A 97 26.53 -4.40 6.01
CA GLU A 97 27.41 -3.61 6.87
C GLU A 97 28.36 -4.50 7.69
N ILE A 98 27.82 -5.52 8.37
CA ILE A 98 28.59 -6.43 9.22
C ILE A 98 29.56 -7.29 8.38
N SER A 99 29.21 -7.59 7.12
CA SER A 99 30.09 -8.32 6.22
C SER A 99 31.36 -7.53 5.88
N GLN A 100 31.28 -6.20 5.80
CA GLN A 100 32.39 -5.31 5.48
C GLN A 100 33.30 -5.01 6.69
N VAL A 101 32.80 -5.14 7.92
CA VAL A 101 33.60 -4.95 9.13
C VAL A 101 34.71 -6.03 9.22
N LYS A 102 35.93 -5.60 9.56
CA LYS A 102 37.04 -6.53 9.85
C LYS A 102 36.79 -7.22 11.19
N GLY A 103 36.80 -8.54 11.20
CA GLY A 103 36.59 -9.34 12.41
C GLY A 103 36.42 -10.82 12.11
N SER A 104 36.58 -11.65 13.13
CA SER A 104 36.31 -13.08 13.07
C SER A 104 34.83 -13.37 12.81
N LYS A 105 34.50 -14.58 12.33
CA LYS A 105 33.10 -15.00 12.12
C LYS A 105 32.27 -14.91 13.42
N VAL A 106 32.91 -15.13 14.56
CA VAL A 106 32.28 -15.05 15.89
C VAL A 106 31.94 -13.61 16.25
N GLU A 107 32.88 -12.68 16.04
CA GLU A 107 32.66 -11.24 16.27
C GLU A 107 31.57 -10.68 15.37
N LYS A 108 31.51 -11.10 14.09
CA LYS A 108 30.43 -10.71 13.18
C LYS A 108 29.07 -11.20 13.64
N LEU A 109 28.99 -12.44 14.13
CA LEU A 109 27.75 -12.98 14.70
C LEU A 109 27.32 -12.24 15.96
N MET A 110 28.27 -11.84 16.81
CA MET A 110 28.00 -11.03 17.99
C MET A 110 27.47 -9.64 17.63
N MET A 111 28.07 -8.97 16.65
CA MET A 111 27.58 -7.67 16.17
C MET A 111 26.15 -7.77 15.63
N LEU A 112 25.84 -8.85 14.88
CA LEU A 112 24.49 -9.11 14.37
C LEU A 112 23.49 -9.34 15.51
N PHE A 113 23.89 -10.16 16.50
CA PHE A 113 23.08 -10.42 17.69
C PHE A 113 22.77 -9.12 18.46
N CYS A 114 23.78 -8.28 18.68
CA CYS A 114 23.60 -7.00 19.35
C CYS A 114 22.69 -6.07 18.55
N LYS A 115 22.88 -5.94 17.23
CA LYS A 115 22.07 -5.08 16.36
C LYS A 115 20.59 -5.52 16.34
N GLN A 116 20.33 -6.83 16.25
CA GLN A 116 18.97 -7.39 16.28
C GLN A 116 18.24 -7.13 17.60
N ASN A 117 18.97 -7.14 18.73
CA ASN A 117 18.40 -6.91 20.06
C ASN A 117 18.51 -5.44 20.51
N GLN A 118 18.86 -4.52 19.61
CA GLN A 118 19.03 -3.09 19.91
C GLN A 118 20.08 -2.81 21.02
N ILE A 119 21.09 -3.67 21.12
CA ILE A 119 22.22 -3.54 22.05
C ILE A 119 23.37 -2.83 21.33
N ASN A 120 23.93 -1.79 21.95
CA ASN A 120 25.10 -1.11 21.39
C ASN A 120 26.39 -1.88 21.70
N TYR A 121 26.92 -2.59 20.71
CA TYR A 121 28.14 -3.40 20.84
C TYR A 121 29.35 -2.61 21.35
N SER A 122 29.51 -1.35 20.93
CA SER A 122 30.64 -0.50 21.34
C SER A 122 30.59 -0.11 22.81
N LYS A 123 29.41 -0.13 23.43
CA LYS A 123 29.22 0.20 24.85
C LYS A 123 29.40 -0.99 25.80
N LEU A 124 29.56 -2.21 25.27
CA LEU A 124 29.81 -3.39 26.08
C LEU A 124 31.22 -3.33 26.70
N THR A 125 31.30 -3.67 27.98
CA THR A 125 32.55 -3.89 28.70
C THR A 125 33.27 -5.14 28.19
N ASP A 126 34.55 -5.27 28.49
CA ASP A 126 35.35 -6.43 28.03
C ASP A 126 34.83 -7.75 28.62
N ASN A 127 34.33 -7.73 29.86
CA ASN A 127 33.69 -8.89 30.48
C ASN A 127 32.39 -9.28 29.77
N GLU A 128 31.54 -8.32 29.41
CA GLU A 128 30.30 -8.60 28.68
C GLU A 128 30.60 -9.13 27.27
N LYS A 129 31.60 -8.55 26.59
CA LYS A 129 32.07 -9.06 25.29
C LYS A 129 32.58 -10.49 25.44
N HIS A 130 33.39 -10.79 26.46
CA HIS A 130 33.91 -12.14 26.71
C HIS A 130 32.79 -13.18 26.86
N TRP A 131 31.80 -12.90 27.71
CA TRP A 131 30.68 -13.83 27.89
C TRP A 131 29.82 -13.96 26.63
N LEU A 132 29.63 -12.87 25.89
CA LEU A 132 28.91 -12.90 24.63
C LEU A 132 29.65 -13.77 23.59
N VAL A 133 30.99 -13.78 23.58
CA VAL A 133 31.79 -14.72 22.75
C VAL A 133 31.50 -16.16 23.15
N GLU A 134 31.57 -16.47 24.44
CA GLU A 134 31.35 -17.83 24.96
C GLU A 134 29.94 -18.34 24.69
N ILE A 135 28.93 -17.46 24.73
CA ILE A 135 27.56 -17.77 24.34
C ILE A 135 27.47 -18.05 22.83
N CYS A 136 28.03 -17.17 21.99
CA CYS A 136 28.00 -17.36 20.54
C CYS A 136 28.69 -18.67 20.12
N LYS A 137 29.83 -19.03 20.71
CA LYS A 137 30.55 -20.30 20.43
C LYS A 137 29.71 -21.56 20.65
N LYS A 138 28.70 -21.52 21.52
CA LYS A 138 27.79 -22.65 21.75
C LYS A 138 26.80 -22.85 20.59
N SER A 139 26.64 -21.86 19.72
CA SER A 139 25.77 -21.93 18.56
C SER A 139 26.27 -22.93 17.51
N ASN A 140 25.35 -23.75 16.99
CA ASN A 140 25.63 -24.65 15.87
C ASN A 140 25.92 -23.90 14.56
N LEU A 141 25.57 -22.61 14.47
CA LEU A 141 25.78 -21.78 13.28
C LEU A 141 27.26 -21.45 13.04
N LEU A 142 28.08 -21.43 14.09
CA LEU A 142 29.53 -21.20 14.00
C LEU A 142 30.34 -22.48 13.79
N LYS A 143 29.71 -23.66 13.93
CA LYS A 143 30.32 -24.96 13.65
C LYS A 143 30.40 -25.15 12.13
N GLY A 144 31.21 -24.35 11.46
CA GLY A 144 31.41 -24.39 10.02
C GLY A 144 32.49 -25.40 9.63
N GLY A 145 32.07 -26.58 9.18
CA GLY A 145 32.90 -27.51 8.42
C GLY A 145 32.50 -28.96 8.67
N ALA A 146 31.77 -29.57 7.73
CA ALA A 146 31.58 -31.01 7.66
C ALA A 146 32.92 -31.71 7.95
N SER A 147 32.91 -32.66 8.90
CA SER A 147 34.13 -33.32 9.34
C SER A 147 34.88 -33.86 8.11
N GLN A 148 36.15 -33.47 7.92
CA GLN A 148 37.03 -34.10 6.92
C GLN A 148 37.50 -35.50 7.34
N ARG A 149 36.78 -36.14 8.27
CA ARG A 149 37.04 -37.51 8.70
C ARG A 149 36.62 -38.45 7.58
N GLY A 150 37.52 -38.65 6.62
CA GLY A 150 37.32 -39.52 5.46
C GLY A 150 38.16 -39.21 4.22
N LYS A 151 38.80 -38.04 4.12
CA LYS A 151 39.72 -37.77 3.00
C LYS A 151 41.07 -38.47 3.23
N ARG A 152 41.11 -39.78 3.00
CA ARG A 152 42.34 -40.48 2.66
C ARG A 152 42.84 -39.91 1.33
N ALA A 153 43.96 -39.21 1.34
CA ALA A 153 44.70 -38.93 0.12
C ALA A 153 45.19 -40.29 -0.42
N LYS A 154 44.59 -40.74 -1.53
CA LYS A 154 45.17 -41.79 -2.37
C LYS A 154 46.31 -41.17 -3.18
N LYS A 155 47.55 -41.43 -2.79
CA LYS A 155 48.63 -41.98 -3.62
C LYS A 155 49.92 -42.01 -2.81
#